data_AF-A0A3D2CMI7-F1
#
_entry.id   AF-A0A3D2CMI7-F1
#
_cell.length_a   1.000
_cell.length_b   1.000
_cell.length_c   1.000
_cell.angle_alpha   90.00
_cell.angle_beta   90.00
_cell.angle_gamma   90.00
#
_symmetry.space_group_name_H-M   'P 1'
#
loop_
_entity.id
_entity.type
_entity.pdbx_description
1 polymer ?
#
loop_
_entity_poly.entity_id
_entity_poly.type
_entity_poly.pdbx_seq_one_letter_code
_entity_poly.pdbx_strand_id
1 'polypeptide(L)'
;MKNKTTFSGRCKNLWKRFTTYEKIWFFSILVLAIVFSFLFPETDDPTYTVKLDKTAYSSGAGSGYTVLDFTGTEEDFVISGITVNGEEVDLDYDEYTVTPDEPETLKFNLKKAVSAEDEIEIECYPDGEGTVLHLRLCDGEGNSLFAGSVDLTESGSGYSVAQNPLNYIVPVYVITILYLLDVITNIACELMISKQSKWNFIISLVVEVIEILICILCAYRFATLATTLLFWIPCDIISFIVWNKHPDKEDKEVTEVKKLTVKQDILLILGIIVWTVAVGYALTFIDVEGGIFANNVRLKNIVCYLDACASALGIANGVFILLRYREQWIAWYLVALLETVINILAGQWILLVLKAGYLTNTTYGYIKWTKYIKKHQTDKPVKATEN
;
A
#
# COMPACT_ATOMS: atom_id res chain seq x y z
N MET A 1 -37.15 2.87 -35.12
CA MET A 1 -36.47 2.20 -33.98
C MET A 1 -35.02 2.66 -33.95
N LYS A 2 -34.58 3.38 -32.91
CA LYS A 2 -33.15 3.72 -32.75
C LYS A 2 -32.40 2.43 -32.38
N ASN A 3 -31.54 1.94 -33.26
CA ASN A 3 -30.64 0.82 -32.95
C ASN A 3 -29.82 1.20 -31.72
N LYS A 4 -30.16 0.63 -30.56
CA LYS A 4 -29.32 0.73 -29.36
C LYS A 4 -28.04 -0.06 -29.68
N THR A 5 -26.93 0.65 -29.82
CA THR A 5 -25.60 0.04 -29.88
C THR A 5 -25.42 -0.88 -28.67
N THR A 6 -25.10 -2.15 -28.93
CA THR A 6 -24.80 -3.14 -27.89
C THR A 6 -23.59 -2.69 -27.06
N PHE A 7 -23.47 -3.16 -25.82
CA PHE A 7 -22.34 -2.83 -24.93
C PHE A 7 -20.98 -3.12 -25.62
N SER A 8 -20.83 -4.30 -26.22
CA SER A 8 -19.66 -4.65 -27.04
C SER A 8 -19.41 -3.67 -28.18
N GLY A 9 -20.47 -3.20 -28.85
CA GLY A 9 -20.37 -2.17 -29.89
C GLY A 9 -19.85 -0.83 -29.34
N ARG A 10 -20.28 -0.43 -28.13
CA ARG A 10 -19.77 0.77 -27.46
C ARG A 10 -18.31 0.64 -27.07
N CYS A 11 -17.90 -0.50 -26.50
CA CYS A 11 -16.49 -0.77 -26.18
C CYS A 11 -15.60 -0.75 -27.44
N LYS A 12 -16.04 -1.36 -28.54
CA LYS A 12 -15.31 -1.33 -29.82
C LYS A 12 -15.19 0.09 -30.37
N ASN A 13 -16.24 0.90 -30.26
CA ASN A 13 -16.20 2.30 -30.70
C ASN A 13 -15.26 3.14 -29.82
N LEU A 14 -15.29 2.94 -28.51
CA LEU A 14 -14.35 3.55 -27.56
C LEU A 14 -12.90 3.17 -27.89
N TRP A 15 -12.64 1.88 -28.13
CA TRP A 15 -11.30 1.38 -28.45
C TRP A 15 -10.70 2.01 -29.72
N LYS A 16 -11.55 2.30 -30.72
CA LYS A 16 -11.13 2.98 -31.96
C LYS A 16 -10.70 4.43 -31.74
N ARG A 17 -11.11 5.07 -30.62
CA ARG A 17 -10.72 6.46 -30.29
C ARG A 17 -9.33 6.56 -29.66
N PHE A 18 -8.74 5.44 -29.26
CA PHE A 18 -7.36 5.41 -28.79
C PHE A 18 -6.41 5.34 -29.99
N THR A 19 -5.42 6.23 -29.96
CA THR A 19 -4.31 6.27 -30.90
C THR A 19 -3.44 5.02 -30.74
N THR A 20 -2.61 4.74 -31.73
CA THR A 20 -1.63 3.65 -31.66
C THR A 20 -0.70 3.83 -30.46
N TYR A 21 -0.25 5.06 -30.18
CA TYR A 21 0.61 5.35 -29.03
C TYR A 21 -0.06 5.04 -27.69
N GLU A 22 -1.33 5.40 -27.53
CA GLU A 22 -2.08 5.13 -26.29
C GLU A 22 -2.29 3.64 -26.07
N LYS A 23 -2.53 2.88 -27.14
CA LYS A 23 -2.63 1.41 -27.08
C LYS A 23 -1.29 0.78 -26.71
N ILE A 24 -0.20 1.22 -27.34
CA ILE A 24 1.16 0.75 -27.02
C ILE A 24 1.48 1.05 -25.56
N TRP A 25 1.22 2.28 -25.11
CA TRP A 25 1.41 2.68 -23.71
C TRP A 25 0.60 1.80 -22.75
N PHE A 26 -0.70 1.62 -23.02
CA PHE A 26 -1.58 0.76 -22.21
C PHE A 26 -1.01 -0.66 -22.07
N PHE A 27 -0.70 -1.32 -23.20
CA PHE A 27 -0.15 -2.68 -23.17
C PHE A 27 1.26 -2.74 -22.57
N SER A 28 2.07 -1.69 -22.70
CA SER A 28 3.40 -1.66 -22.09
C SER A 28 3.32 -1.71 -20.55
N ILE A 29 2.37 -0.98 -19.95
CA ILE A 29 2.12 -1.03 -18.50
C ILE A 29 1.62 -2.42 -18.08
N LEU A 30 0.72 -3.03 -18.86
CA LEU A 30 0.21 -4.37 -18.53
C LEU A 30 1.30 -5.44 -18.58
N VAL A 31 2.12 -5.42 -19.63
CA VAL A 31 3.25 -6.35 -19.76
C VAL A 31 4.24 -6.13 -18.62
N LEU A 32 4.53 -4.87 -18.28
CA LEU A 32 5.43 -4.54 -17.18
C LEU A 32 4.89 -5.05 -15.83
N ALA A 33 3.58 -4.92 -15.57
CA ALA A 33 2.95 -5.41 -14.35
C ALA A 33 3.01 -6.93 -14.24
N ILE A 34 2.78 -7.64 -15.35
CA ILE A 34 2.95 -9.10 -15.39
C ILE A 34 4.40 -9.47 -15.09
N VAL A 35 5.38 -8.81 -15.74
CA VAL A 35 6.80 -9.08 -15.48
C VAL A 35 7.16 -8.81 -14.02
N PHE A 36 6.70 -7.69 -13.45
CA PHE A 36 6.93 -7.36 -12.03
C PHE A 36 6.32 -8.39 -11.10
N SER A 37 5.15 -8.96 -11.43
CA SER A 37 4.54 -10.01 -10.60
C SER A 37 5.37 -11.30 -10.50
N PHE A 38 6.31 -11.52 -11.43
CA PHE A 38 7.25 -12.64 -11.37
C PHE A 38 8.62 -12.24 -10.82
N LEU A 39 9.09 -11.02 -11.10
CA LEU A 39 10.40 -10.55 -10.63
C LEU A 39 10.37 -10.14 -9.15
N PHE A 40 9.25 -9.59 -8.71
CA PHE A 40 8.99 -9.12 -7.36
C PHE A 40 7.64 -9.70 -6.94
N PRO A 41 7.55 -11.04 -6.77
CA PRO A 41 6.32 -11.64 -6.27
C PRO A 41 6.00 -11.05 -4.91
N GLU A 42 4.72 -10.88 -4.61
CA GLU A 42 4.31 -10.61 -3.24
C GLU A 42 4.81 -11.79 -2.40
N THR A 43 5.72 -11.53 -1.46
CA THR A 43 6.27 -12.56 -0.59
C THR A 43 5.46 -12.62 0.70
N ASP A 44 5.17 -13.85 1.08
CA ASP A 44 4.95 -14.18 2.46
C ASP A 44 6.32 -14.05 3.14
N ASP A 45 6.58 -13.05 3.97
CA ASP A 45 7.73 -13.09 4.88
C ASP A 45 7.26 -13.89 6.10
N PRO A 46 7.54 -15.20 6.16
CA PRO A 46 7.05 -16.01 7.26
C PRO A 46 7.69 -15.59 8.58
N THR A 47 6.86 -15.52 9.61
CA THR A 47 7.35 -15.60 10.98
C THR A 47 7.67 -17.06 11.31
N TYR A 48 8.74 -17.26 12.08
CA TYR A 48 9.21 -18.56 12.50
C TYR A 48 9.19 -18.63 14.02
N THR A 49 8.70 -19.74 14.56
CA THR A 49 8.86 -20.07 15.97
C THR A 49 10.11 -20.94 16.12
N VAL A 50 11.13 -20.38 16.76
CA VAL A 50 12.36 -21.07 17.15
C VAL A 50 12.19 -21.56 18.59
N LYS A 51 12.13 -22.88 18.76
CA LYS A 51 12.08 -23.52 20.08
C LYS A 51 13.45 -24.08 20.43
N LEU A 52 14.00 -23.68 21.58
CA LEU A 52 15.29 -24.19 22.05
C LEU A 52 15.10 -25.59 22.67
N ASP A 53 15.93 -26.54 22.23
CA ASP A 53 15.92 -27.89 22.79
C ASP A 53 16.75 -27.93 24.08
N LYS A 54 16.09 -28.31 25.18
CA LYS A 54 16.72 -28.43 26.51
C LYS A 54 17.89 -29.41 26.52
N THR A 55 17.94 -30.37 25.60
CA THR A 55 19.08 -31.30 25.49
C THR A 55 20.38 -30.62 25.05
N ALA A 56 20.30 -29.43 24.44
CA ALA A 56 21.47 -28.63 24.07
C ALA A 56 21.91 -27.65 25.16
N TYR A 57 21.21 -27.61 26.30
CA TYR A 57 21.61 -26.76 27.41
C TYR A 57 22.87 -27.28 28.10
N SER A 58 23.71 -26.35 28.54
CA SER A 58 24.98 -26.68 29.18
C SER A 58 24.78 -27.49 30.46
N SER A 59 25.50 -28.61 30.58
CA SER A 59 25.33 -29.56 31.69
C SER A 59 25.81 -28.95 33.02
N GLY A 60 24.95 -28.98 34.04
CA GLY A 60 25.24 -28.37 35.34
C GLY A 60 24.98 -26.87 35.41
N ALA A 61 24.31 -26.30 34.40
CA ALA A 61 23.80 -24.94 34.42
C ALA A 61 22.84 -24.72 35.61
N GLY A 62 23.01 -23.58 36.29
CA GLY A 62 22.14 -23.16 37.39
C GLY A 62 20.87 -22.46 36.88
N SER A 63 20.29 -21.62 37.73
CA SER A 63 19.29 -20.63 37.35
C SER A 63 19.94 -19.26 37.20
N GLY A 64 19.32 -18.33 36.47
CA GLY A 64 19.78 -16.93 36.44
C GLY A 64 20.20 -16.43 35.06
N TYR A 65 19.83 -17.15 34.00
CA TYR A 65 20.03 -16.67 32.64
C TYR A 65 18.94 -15.63 32.33
N THR A 66 19.34 -14.43 31.94
CA THR A 66 18.42 -13.30 31.75
C THR A 66 18.70 -12.54 30.46
N VAL A 67 19.70 -12.93 29.67
CA VAL A 67 20.11 -12.16 28.49
C VAL A 67 20.03 -13.04 27.25
N LEU A 68 19.23 -12.64 26.27
CA LEU A 68 19.37 -13.12 24.90
C LEU A 68 20.40 -12.22 24.21
N ASP A 69 21.49 -12.82 23.75
CA ASP A 69 22.61 -12.15 23.10
C ASP A 69 22.70 -12.66 21.65
N PHE A 70 22.46 -11.74 20.73
CA PHE A 70 22.41 -11.97 19.29
C PHE A 70 23.72 -11.60 18.59
N THR A 71 24.78 -11.35 19.35
CA THR A 71 26.10 -11.01 18.81
C THR A 71 26.58 -12.10 17.83
N GLY A 72 26.96 -11.66 16.63
CA GLY A 72 27.42 -12.55 15.56
C GLY A 72 26.42 -12.69 14.42
N THR A 73 25.19 -12.20 14.59
CA THR A 73 24.22 -12.07 13.51
C THR A 73 24.73 -11.07 12.47
N GLU A 74 24.63 -11.42 11.19
CA GLU A 74 25.18 -10.62 10.07
C GLU A 74 24.12 -9.77 9.36
N GLU A 75 22.83 -10.07 9.55
CA GLU A 75 21.70 -9.34 8.97
C GLU A 75 20.69 -8.92 10.03
N ASP A 76 19.74 -8.07 9.66
CA ASP A 76 18.70 -7.59 10.57
C ASP A 76 17.66 -8.70 10.82
N PHE A 77 17.27 -8.88 12.07
CA PHE A 77 16.19 -9.78 12.46
C PHE A 77 15.21 -9.07 13.36
N VAL A 78 13.95 -9.42 13.24
CA VAL A 78 12.90 -8.93 14.13
C VAL A 78 12.44 -10.05 15.03
N ILE A 79 12.47 -9.80 16.33
CA ILE A 79 11.87 -10.65 17.35
C ILE A 79 10.49 -10.08 17.67
N SER A 80 9.45 -10.82 17.28
CA SER A 80 8.05 -10.41 17.46
C SER A 80 7.43 -10.99 18.73
N GLY A 81 8.08 -11.99 19.35
CA GLY A 81 7.55 -12.62 20.54
C GLY A 81 8.59 -13.52 21.21
N ILE A 82 8.50 -13.63 22.53
CA ILE A 82 9.27 -14.59 23.32
C ILE A 82 8.30 -15.23 24.31
N THR A 83 8.29 -16.56 24.39
CA THR A 83 7.57 -17.27 25.44
C THR A 83 8.51 -18.13 26.28
N VAL A 84 8.25 -18.17 27.58
CA VAL A 84 8.95 -19.02 28.54
C VAL A 84 7.93 -19.92 29.22
N ASN A 85 8.03 -21.23 29.00
CA ASN A 85 7.03 -22.23 29.42
C ASN A 85 5.60 -21.88 28.99
N GLY A 86 5.45 -21.25 27.81
CA GLY A 86 4.17 -20.78 27.28
C GLY A 86 3.63 -19.49 27.90
N GLU A 87 4.36 -18.86 28.84
CA GLU A 87 4.06 -17.49 29.31
C GLU A 87 4.80 -16.48 28.44
N GLU A 88 4.06 -15.51 27.90
CA GLU A 88 4.63 -14.43 27.07
C GLU A 88 5.54 -13.51 27.89
N VAL A 89 6.68 -13.15 27.31
CA VAL A 89 7.63 -12.19 27.87
C VAL A 89 7.37 -10.84 27.22
N ASP A 90 7.07 -9.85 28.05
CA ASP A 90 6.90 -8.47 27.63
C ASP A 90 8.22 -7.90 27.08
N LEU A 91 8.20 -7.50 25.81
CA LEU A 91 9.33 -6.96 25.06
C LEU A 91 9.58 -5.45 25.32
N ASP A 92 8.77 -4.79 26.15
CA ASP A 92 8.67 -3.33 26.34
C ASP A 92 8.17 -2.55 25.10
N TYR A 93 8.14 -3.20 23.94
CA TYR A 93 7.67 -2.72 22.64
C TYR A 93 6.95 -3.86 21.93
N ASP A 94 6.19 -3.57 20.87
CA ASP A 94 5.48 -4.63 20.13
C ASP A 94 6.47 -5.58 19.42
N GLU A 95 7.68 -5.10 19.08
CA GLU A 95 8.77 -5.90 18.49
C GLU A 95 10.15 -5.42 18.95
N TYR A 96 11.14 -6.33 18.89
CA TYR A 96 12.55 -6.04 19.15
C TYR A 96 13.40 -6.35 17.90
N THR A 97 13.93 -5.32 17.25
CA THR A 97 14.82 -5.46 16.08
C THR A 97 16.26 -5.63 16.54
N VAL A 98 16.92 -6.68 16.04
CA VAL A 98 18.34 -6.94 16.16
C VAL A 98 19.03 -6.40 14.92
N THR A 99 19.87 -5.38 15.08
CA THR A 99 20.62 -4.74 13.99
C THR A 99 22.12 -4.90 14.25
N PRO A 100 22.86 -5.67 13.42
CA PRO A 100 24.29 -5.96 13.65
C PRO A 100 25.17 -4.71 13.83
N ASP A 101 24.83 -3.62 13.14
CA ASP A 101 25.56 -2.35 13.18
C ASP A 101 25.21 -1.46 14.40
N GLU A 102 24.21 -1.84 15.20
CA GLU A 102 23.74 -1.11 16.39
C GLU A 102 23.93 -1.96 17.66
N PRO A 103 25.07 -1.87 18.36
CA PRO A 103 25.43 -2.76 19.48
C PRO A 103 24.41 -2.83 20.63
N GLU A 104 23.62 -1.77 20.82
CA GLU A 104 22.54 -1.68 21.81
C GLU A 104 21.36 -2.63 21.52
N THR A 105 21.22 -3.08 20.27
CA THR A 105 20.16 -3.98 19.80
C THR A 105 20.55 -5.46 19.82
N LEU A 106 21.82 -5.76 20.12
CA LEU A 106 22.32 -7.13 20.13
C LEU A 106 21.97 -7.88 21.42
N LYS A 107 21.39 -7.23 22.43
CA LYS A 107 21.13 -7.82 23.74
C LYS A 107 19.76 -7.46 24.28
N PHE A 108 18.93 -8.48 24.48
CA PHE A 108 17.63 -8.34 25.11
C PHE A 108 17.65 -8.92 26.53
N ASN A 109 17.16 -8.16 27.51
CA ASN A 109 17.08 -8.59 28.90
C ASN A 109 15.69 -9.16 29.20
N LEU A 110 15.60 -10.45 29.46
CA LEU A 110 14.41 -11.13 29.93
C LEU A 110 13.99 -10.59 31.30
N LYS A 111 12.71 -10.28 31.47
CA LYS A 111 12.14 -9.81 32.75
C LYS A 111 12.11 -10.90 33.83
N LYS A 112 12.24 -12.17 33.43
CA LYS A 112 12.24 -13.35 34.30
C LYS A 112 13.47 -14.20 33.98
N ALA A 113 14.20 -14.60 35.01
CA ALA A 113 15.33 -15.51 34.86
C ALA A 113 14.84 -16.90 34.42
N VAL A 114 15.59 -17.50 33.50
CA VAL A 114 15.37 -18.86 33.02
C VAL A 114 16.46 -19.80 33.50
N SER A 115 16.18 -21.09 33.41
CA SER A 115 17.01 -22.20 33.87
C SER A 115 17.00 -23.32 32.84
N ALA A 116 17.80 -24.37 33.08
CA ALA A 116 17.86 -25.53 32.20
C ALA A 116 16.54 -26.32 32.09
N GLU A 117 15.60 -26.09 33.01
CA GLU A 117 14.29 -26.75 33.02
C GLU A 117 13.23 -25.97 32.24
N ASP A 118 13.49 -24.73 31.86
CA ASP A 118 12.53 -23.86 31.19
C ASP A 118 12.53 -24.11 29.68
N GLU A 119 11.34 -24.06 29.09
CA GLU A 119 11.17 -24.07 27.64
C GLU A 119 11.13 -22.65 27.11
N ILE A 120 11.86 -22.37 26.03
CA ILE A 120 11.94 -21.04 25.44
C ILE A 120 11.61 -21.14 23.97
N GLU A 121 10.65 -20.33 23.55
CA GLU A 121 10.28 -20.14 22.15
C GLU A 121 10.45 -18.68 21.79
N ILE A 122 11.02 -18.43 20.62
CA ILE A 122 11.28 -17.10 20.08
C ILE A 122 10.59 -17.04 18.73
N GLU A 123 9.63 -16.13 18.60
CA GLU A 123 9.03 -15.79 17.32
C GLU A 123 9.87 -14.71 16.66
N CYS A 124 10.38 -15.00 15.47
CA CYS A 124 11.20 -14.07 14.72
C CYS A 124 11.07 -14.23 13.21
N TYR A 125 11.50 -13.21 12.49
CA TYR A 125 11.62 -13.22 11.04
C TYR A 125 12.82 -12.37 10.60
N PRO A 126 13.44 -12.69 9.46
CA PRO A 126 14.54 -11.88 8.94
C PRO A 126 14.00 -10.59 8.31
N ASP A 127 14.72 -9.49 8.51
CA ASP A 127 14.51 -8.21 7.80
C ASP A 127 15.61 -8.07 6.73
N GLY A 128 15.61 -9.00 5.78
CA GLY A 128 16.70 -9.20 4.83
C GLY A 128 16.65 -10.54 4.08
N GLU A 129 17.76 -10.92 3.44
CA GLU A 129 17.89 -12.24 2.76
C GLU A 129 18.46 -13.32 3.70
N GLY A 130 19.04 -12.92 4.83
CA GLY A 130 19.72 -13.78 5.78
C GLY A 130 18.74 -14.62 6.58
N THR A 131 19.04 -15.91 6.73
CA THR A 131 18.17 -16.84 7.48
C THR A 131 18.80 -17.31 8.78
N VAL A 132 20.02 -16.88 9.09
CA VAL A 132 20.80 -17.36 10.23
C VAL A 132 20.82 -16.33 11.36
N LEU A 133 20.10 -16.62 12.44
CA LEU A 133 20.11 -15.85 13.68
C LEU A 133 21.13 -16.45 14.65
N HIS A 134 22.14 -15.67 15.05
CA HIS A 134 23.03 -16.08 16.13
C HIS A 134 22.33 -15.84 17.47
N LEU A 135 22.31 -16.85 18.34
CA LEU A 135 21.57 -16.78 19.59
C LEU A 135 22.36 -17.41 20.73
N ARG A 136 22.56 -16.62 21.79
CA ARG A 136 23.10 -17.09 23.05
C ARG A 136 22.17 -16.68 24.19
N LEU A 137 21.90 -17.60 25.09
CA LEU A 137 21.15 -17.33 26.32
C LEU A 137 22.13 -17.32 27.49
N CYS A 138 22.37 -16.14 28.05
CA CYS A 138 23.46 -15.87 28.98
C CYS A 138 22.98 -15.40 30.36
N ASP A 139 23.78 -15.65 31.38
CA ASP A 139 23.65 -15.05 32.72
C ASP A 139 24.38 -13.69 32.80
N GLY A 140 24.29 -13.04 33.96
CA GLY A 140 24.97 -11.76 34.22
C GLY A 140 26.50 -11.83 34.26
N GLU A 141 27.08 -13.04 34.26
CA GLU A 141 28.54 -13.27 34.24
C GLU A 141 29.04 -13.64 32.83
N GLY A 142 28.13 -13.84 31.87
CA GLY A 142 28.43 -14.19 30.48
C GLY A 142 28.54 -15.70 30.20
N ASN A 143 28.18 -16.55 31.17
CA ASN A 143 28.07 -17.99 30.93
C ASN A 143 26.80 -18.27 30.12
N SER A 144 26.88 -19.17 29.14
CA SER A 144 25.76 -19.49 28.27
C SER A 144 25.05 -20.79 28.68
N LEU A 145 23.74 -20.72 28.85
CA LEU A 145 22.86 -21.89 28.93
C LEU A 145 22.75 -22.53 27.55
N PHE A 146 22.52 -21.71 26.52
CA PHE A 146 22.47 -22.09 25.11
C PHE A 146 23.36 -21.14 24.29
N ALA A 147 23.99 -21.67 23.25
CA ALA A 147 24.73 -20.89 22.26
C ALA A 147 24.70 -21.63 20.92
N GLY A 148 24.18 -21.00 19.87
CA GLY A 148 24.12 -21.60 18.55
C GLY A 148 23.77 -20.61 17.45
N SER A 149 23.92 -21.07 16.22
CA SER A 149 23.41 -20.41 15.02
C SER A 149 22.13 -21.12 14.60
N VAL A 150 21.03 -20.39 14.60
CA VAL A 150 19.70 -20.89 14.26
C VAL A 150 19.42 -20.53 12.80
N ASP A 151 19.31 -21.54 11.94
CA ASP A 151 18.83 -21.35 10.58
C ASP A 151 17.31 -21.44 10.59
N LEU A 152 16.61 -20.37 10.18
CA LEU A 152 15.15 -20.33 10.18
C LEU A 152 14.53 -21.25 9.12
N THR A 153 15.31 -21.77 8.18
CA THR A 153 14.79 -22.64 7.10
C THR A 153 14.69 -24.11 7.49
N GLU A 154 15.41 -24.55 8.53
CA GLU A 154 15.41 -25.94 8.97
C GLU A 154 15.68 -26.11 10.47
N SER A 155 15.17 -27.19 11.06
CA SER A 155 15.49 -27.54 12.45
C SER A 155 16.92 -28.09 12.57
N GLY A 156 17.64 -27.69 13.60
CA GLY A 156 19.06 -28.02 13.78
C GLY A 156 19.38 -28.74 15.07
N SER A 157 20.68 -28.85 15.37
CA SER A 157 21.15 -29.42 16.63
C SER A 157 20.91 -28.43 17.76
N GLY A 158 19.96 -28.74 18.65
CA GLY A 158 19.68 -27.96 19.85
C GLY A 158 18.56 -26.93 19.72
N TYR A 159 17.85 -26.93 18.59
CA TYR A 159 16.67 -26.12 18.39
C TYR A 159 15.77 -26.75 17.32
N SER A 160 14.48 -26.45 17.36
CA SER A 160 13.55 -26.74 16.28
C SER A 160 12.93 -25.45 15.76
N VAL A 161 12.71 -25.39 14.45
CA VAL A 161 12.06 -24.27 13.80
C VAL A 161 10.75 -24.73 13.20
N ALA A 162 9.68 -23.98 13.47
CA ALA A 162 8.40 -24.13 12.83
C ALA A 162 8.04 -22.82 12.14
N GLN A 163 7.78 -22.88 10.84
CA GLN A 163 7.20 -21.75 10.13
C GLN A 163 5.77 -21.52 10.63
N ASN A 164 5.49 -20.34 11.15
CA ASN A 164 4.15 -19.98 11.59
C ASN A 164 3.23 -19.83 10.37
N PRO A 165 1.94 -20.20 10.50
CA PRO A 165 0.98 -19.99 9.43
C PRO A 165 0.88 -18.48 9.17
N LEU A 166 1.03 -18.09 7.90
CA LEU A 166 0.81 -16.72 7.47
C LEU A 166 -0.67 -16.41 7.62
N ASN A 167 -1.01 -15.53 8.56
CA ASN A 167 -2.39 -15.18 8.90
C ASN A 167 -3.04 -14.19 7.91
N TYR A 168 -2.74 -14.32 6.60
CA TYR A 168 -3.50 -13.58 5.60
C TYR A 168 -4.91 -14.16 5.47
N ILE A 169 -5.90 -13.29 5.26
CA ILE A 169 -7.32 -13.69 5.07
C ILE A 169 -7.46 -14.62 3.84
N VAL A 170 -6.57 -14.46 2.86
CA VAL A 170 -6.55 -15.24 1.61
C VAL A 170 -5.10 -15.61 1.21
N PRO A 171 -4.91 -16.64 0.38
CA PRO A 171 -3.59 -16.95 -0.18
C PRO A 171 -3.01 -15.78 -0.98
N VAL A 172 -1.70 -15.57 -0.92
CA VAL A 172 -1.00 -14.45 -1.57
C VAL A 172 -1.22 -14.35 -3.08
N TYR A 173 -1.33 -15.48 -3.78
CA TYR A 173 -1.64 -15.44 -5.23
C TYR A 173 -2.98 -14.75 -5.54
N VAL A 174 -3.94 -14.74 -4.60
CA VAL A 174 -5.20 -14.00 -4.75
C VAL A 174 -4.94 -12.50 -4.71
N ILE A 175 -4.06 -12.04 -3.81
CA ILE A 175 -3.64 -10.64 -3.70
C ILE A 175 -2.92 -10.22 -4.99
N THR A 176 -2.00 -11.04 -5.50
CA THR A 176 -1.31 -10.79 -6.77
C THR A 176 -2.27 -10.65 -7.94
N ILE A 177 -3.30 -11.52 -8.02
CA ILE A 177 -4.35 -11.42 -9.05
C ILE A 177 -5.13 -10.10 -8.90
N LEU A 178 -5.47 -9.71 -7.67
CA LEU A 178 -6.16 -8.45 -7.41
C LEU A 178 -5.32 -7.25 -7.82
N TYR A 179 -4.01 -7.20 -7.52
CA TYR A 179 -3.13 -6.14 -7.99
C TYR A 179 -3.04 -6.07 -9.52
N LEU A 180 -2.98 -7.21 -10.21
CA LEU A 180 -2.97 -7.22 -11.67
C LEU A 180 -4.29 -6.70 -12.25
N LEU A 181 -5.43 -7.10 -11.67
CA LEU A 181 -6.74 -6.58 -12.04
C LEU A 181 -6.86 -5.08 -11.76
N ASP A 182 -6.31 -4.66 -10.62
CA ASP A 182 -6.25 -3.26 -10.23
C ASP A 182 -5.48 -2.46 -11.28
N VAL A 183 -4.25 -2.86 -11.61
CA VAL A 183 -3.45 -2.22 -12.67
C VAL A 183 -4.23 -2.11 -13.99
N ILE A 184 -4.89 -3.19 -14.43
CA ILE A 184 -5.62 -3.19 -15.69
C ILE A 184 -6.78 -2.19 -15.67
N THR A 185 -7.59 -2.25 -14.62
CA THR A 185 -8.83 -1.47 -14.52
C THR A 185 -8.53 0.00 -14.27
N ASN A 186 -7.55 0.31 -13.42
CA ASN A 186 -7.16 1.67 -13.11
C ASN A 186 -6.50 2.37 -14.30
N ILE A 187 -5.56 1.72 -15.00
CA ILE A 187 -4.93 2.30 -16.20
C ILE A 187 -5.96 2.53 -17.32
N ALA A 188 -6.97 1.65 -17.43
CA ALA A 188 -8.09 1.87 -18.35
C ALA A 188 -8.96 3.06 -17.93
N CYS A 189 -9.25 3.21 -16.64
CA CYS A 189 -9.99 4.35 -16.07
C CYS A 189 -9.27 5.67 -16.40
N GLU A 190 -8.00 5.75 -16.05
CA GLU A 190 -7.07 6.86 -16.26
C GLU A 190 -7.02 7.33 -17.72
N LEU A 191 -6.88 6.38 -18.64
CA LEU A 191 -6.81 6.69 -20.07
C LEU A 191 -8.15 7.22 -20.62
N MET A 192 -9.28 6.79 -20.05
CA MET A 192 -10.59 7.31 -20.44
C MET A 192 -10.85 8.71 -19.89
N ILE A 193 -10.44 8.99 -18.65
CA ILE A 193 -10.62 10.33 -18.08
C ILE A 193 -9.72 11.35 -18.77
N SER A 194 -8.50 10.99 -19.19
CA SER A 194 -7.66 11.85 -20.03
C SER A 194 -8.31 12.17 -21.38
N LYS A 195 -9.21 11.31 -21.87
CA LYS A 195 -10.05 11.50 -23.07
C LYS A 195 -11.38 12.20 -22.79
N GLN A 196 -11.63 12.63 -21.56
CA GLN A 196 -12.87 13.27 -21.13
C GLN A 196 -14.11 12.36 -21.38
N SER A 197 -13.92 11.04 -21.36
CA SER A 197 -14.99 10.06 -21.58
C SER A 197 -15.74 9.82 -20.28
N LYS A 198 -17.05 10.07 -20.24
CA LYS A 198 -17.91 9.77 -19.08
C LYS A 198 -17.94 8.29 -18.68
N TRP A 199 -17.54 7.38 -19.58
CA TRP A 199 -17.46 5.94 -19.26
C TRP A 199 -16.35 5.61 -18.27
N ASN A 200 -15.43 6.56 -18.00
CA ASN A 200 -14.44 6.44 -16.93
C ASN A 200 -15.10 6.07 -15.61
N PHE A 201 -16.17 6.77 -15.18
CA PHE A 201 -16.82 6.53 -13.88
C PHE A 201 -17.40 5.13 -13.72
N ILE A 202 -17.80 4.47 -14.81
CA ILE A 202 -18.29 3.09 -14.74
C ILE A 202 -17.14 2.11 -14.50
N ILE A 203 -15.98 2.37 -15.09
CA ILE A 203 -14.78 1.57 -14.84
C ILE A 203 -14.15 1.93 -13.50
N SER A 204 -14.25 3.20 -13.08
CA SER A 204 -13.89 3.66 -11.74
C SER A 204 -14.64 2.87 -10.67
N LEU A 205 -15.94 2.67 -10.80
CA LEU A 205 -16.67 1.79 -9.87
C LEU A 205 -16.17 0.34 -9.83
N VAL A 206 -15.57 -0.18 -10.91
CA VAL A 206 -14.93 -1.51 -10.91
C VAL A 206 -13.59 -1.46 -10.17
N VAL A 207 -12.82 -0.40 -10.40
CA VAL A 207 -11.58 -0.10 -9.65
C VAL A 207 -11.87 -0.05 -8.15
N GLU A 208 -12.85 0.77 -7.72
CA GLU A 208 -13.17 0.96 -6.31
C GLU A 208 -13.48 -0.39 -5.62
N VAL A 209 -14.19 -1.30 -6.29
CA VAL A 209 -14.47 -2.64 -5.76
C VAL A 209 -13.18 -3.45 -5.57
N ILE A 210 -12.25 -3.40 -6.52
CA ILE A 210 -10.98 -4.11 -6.42
C ILE A 210 -10.12 -3.50 -5.31
N GLU A 211 -10.04 -2.18 -5.21
CA GLU A 211 -9.29 -1.47 -4.17
C GLU A 211 -9.87 -1.75 -2.77
N ILE A 212 -11.19 -1.80 -2.62
CA ILE A 212 -11.84 -2.22 -1.36
C ILE A 212 -11.40 -3.62 -0.97
N LEU A 213 -11.42 -4.57 -1.93
CA LEU A 213 -11.01 -5.95 -1.66
C LEU A 213 -9.54 -6.00 -1.24
N ILE A 214 -8.66 -5.28 -1.93
CA ILE A 214 -7.23 -5.18 -1.57
C ILE A 214 -7.06 -4.62 -0.15
N CYS A 215 -7.69 -3.49 0.17
CA CYS A 215 -7.55 -2.86 1.49
C CYS A 215 -8.05 -3.77 2.63
N ILE A 216 -9.14 -4.51 2.40
CA ILE A 216 -9.68 -5.46 3.39
C ILE A 216 -8.76 -6.66 3.55
N LEU A 217 -8.32 -7.28 2.45
CA LEU A 217 -7.56 -8.53 2.47
C LEU A 217 -6.13 -8.33 2.97
N CYS A 218 -5.51 -7.19 2.64
CA CYS A 218 -4.21 -6.78 3.15
C CYS A 218 -4.29 -6.03 4.49
N ALA A 219 -5.52 -5.79 4.97
CA ALA A 219 -5.83 -5.13 6.23
C ALA A 219 -5.04 -3.82 6.47
N TYR A 220 -4.98 -2.96 5.46
CA TYR A 220 -4.21 -1.71 5.45
C TYR A 220 -4.98 -0.59 4.73
N ARG A 221 -4.52 0.66 4.89
CA ARG A 221 -5.09 1.87 4.25
C ARG A 221 -6.57 2.12 4.55
N PHE A 222 -6.92 2.13 5.84
CA PHE A 222 -8.30 2.30 6.31
C PHE A 222 -8.93 3.65 5.95
N ALA A 223 -8.17 4.74 5.86
CA ALA A 223 -8.74 6.02 5.40
C ALA A 223 -9.07 5.96 3.91
N THR A 224 -8.23 5.33 3.09
CA THR A 224 -8.54 5.09 1.68
C THR A 224 -9.78 4.21 1.55
N LEU A 225 -9.85 3.08 2.26
CA LEU A 225 -11.04 2.20 2.27
C LEU A 225 -12.33 2.96 2.60
N ALA A 226 -12.33 3.73 3.70
CA ALA A 226 -13.49 4.50 4.13
C ALA A 226 -13.87 5.58 3.11
N THR A 227 -12.88 6.26 2.54
CA THR A 227 -13.09 7.30 1.52
C THR A 227 -13.63 6.72 0.23
N THR A 228 -13.13 5.57 -0.20
CA THR A 228 -13.64 4.85 -1.38
C THR A 228 -15.13 4.50 -1.21
N LEU A 229 -15.48 3.92 -0.06
CA LEU A 229 -16.86 3.51 0.23
C LEU A 229 -17.82 4.71 0.36
N LEU A 230 -17.43 5.73 1.14
CA LEU A 230 -18.33 6.80 1.56
C LEU A 230 -18.31 8.01 0.63
N PHE A 231 -17.24 8.19 -0.15
CA PHE A 231 -17.06 9.34 -1.04
C PHE A 231 -16.95 8.94 -2.51
N TRP A 232 -16.02 8.05 -2.90
CA TRP A 232 -15.78 7.77 -4.32
C TRP A 232 -16.97 7.11 -5.01
N ILE A 233 -17.56 6.06 -4.43
CA ILE A 233 -18.73 5.40 -5.03
C ILE A 233 -19.89 6.40 -5.29
N PRO A 234 -20.33 7.22 -4.32
CA PRO A 234 -21.30 8.27 -4.59
C PRO A 234 -20.81 9.32 -5.61
N CYS A 235 -19.55 9.75 -5.50
CA CYS A 235 -18.96 10.77 -6.36
C CYS A 235 -18.95 10.32 -7.83
N ASP A 236 -18.59 9.08 -8.13
CA ASP A 236 -18.54 8.52 -9.48
C ASP A 236 -19.93 8.45 -10.12
N ILE A 237 -20.93 8.01 -9.35
CA ILE A 237 -22.31 7.96 -9.81
C ILE A 237 -22.81 9.37 -10.15
N ILE A 238 -22.57 10.34 -9.26
CA ILE A 238 -22.96 11.74 -9.49
C ILE A 238 -22.19 12.32 -10.67
N SER A 239 -20.89 12.06 -10.76
CA SER A 239 -20.01 12.54 -11.82
C SER A 239 -20.44 12.00 -13.17
N PHE A 240 -20.83 10.73 -13.28
CA PHE A 240 -21.39 10.17 -14.50
C PHE A 240 -22.64 10.95 -14.96
N ILE A 241 -23.55 11.28 -14.04
CA ILE A 241 -24.77 12.04 -14.33
C ILE A 241 -24.43 13.47 -14.77
N VAL A 242 -23.54 14.14 -14.04
CA VAL A 242 -23.11 15.51 -14.33
C VAL A 242 -22.41 15.58 -15.68
N TRP A 243 -21.47 14.67 -15.96
CA TRP A 243 -20.74 14.63 -17.22
C TRP A 243 -21.64 14.31 -18.40
N ASN A 244 -22.60 13.40 -18.23
CA ASN A 244 -23.58 13.08 -19.27
C ASN A 244 -24.48 14.29 -19.63
N LYS A 245 -24.63 15.27 -18.73
CA LYS A 245 -25.36 16.53 -18.98
C LYS A 245 -24.51 17.61 -19.65
N HIS A 246 -23.20 17.41 -19.80
CA HIS A 246 -22.29 18.40 -20.39
C HIS A 246 -21.42 17.84 -21.52
N PRO A 247 -22.03 17.22 -22.56
CA PRO A 247 -21.29 16.82 -23.74
C PRO A 247 -20.72 18.05 -24.46
N ASP A 248 -19.55 17.88 -25.07
CA ASP A 248 -18.98 18.85 -25.98
C ASP A 248 -19.88 19.07 -27.22
N LYS A 249 -19.82 20.28 -27.79
CA LYS A 249 -20.66 20.68 -28.91
C LYS A 249 -20.27 20.00 -30.23
N GLU A 250 -18.99 19.73 -30.45
CA GLU A 250 -18.46 19.09 -31.64
C GLU A 250 -18.45 17.56 -31.49
N ASP A 251 -18.03 17.04 -30.32
CA ASP A 251 -17.96 15.60 -30.03
C ASP A 251 -18.77 15.23 -28.78
N LYS A 252 -19.99 14.72 -28.95
CA LYS A 252 -20.89 14.35 -27.84
C LYS A 252 -20.38 13.23 -26.92
N GLU A 253 -19.31 12.54 -27.31
CA GLU A 253 -18.64 11.51 -26.50
C GLU A 253 -17.43 12.07 -25.71
N VAL A 254 -17.19 13.38 -25.79
CA VAL A 254 -16.25 14.16 -24.96
C VAL A 254 -17.07 15.04 -24.03
N THR A 255 -16.61 15.23 -22.80
CA THR A 255 -17.25 16.13 -21.84
C THR A 255 -16.47 17.44 -21.75
N GLU A 256 -17.16 18.58 -21.74
CA GLU A 256 -16.51 19.89 -21.61
C GLU A 256 -15.79 20.02 -20.26
N VAL A 257 -14.53 20.49 -20.26
CA VAL A 257 -13.74 20.72 -19.05
C VAL A 257 -13.35 22.19 -18.91
N LYS A 258 -13.08 22.62 -17.67
CA LYS A 258 -12.81 24.03 -17.31
C LYS A 258 -11.59 24.18 -16.41
N LYS A 259 -11.15 25.43 -16.25
CA LYS A 259 -10.04 25.84 -15.38
C LYS A 259 -10.58 26.47 -14.10
N LEU A 260 -10.00 26.12 -12.96
CA LEU A 260 -10.34 26.70 -11.65
C LEU A 260 -9.85 28.15 -11.53
N THR A 261 -10.50 28.92 -10.64
CA THR A 261 -10.05 30.26 -10.22
C THR A 261 -9.23 30.17 -8.93
N VAL A 262 -8.07 30.85 -8.89
CA VAL A 262 -7.01 30.76 -7.85
C VAL A 262 -7.47 31.01 -6.39
N LYS A 263 -8.64 31.62 -6.16
CA LYS A 263 -9.10 31.97 -4.80
C LYS A 263 -9.56 30.77 -3.94
N GLN A 264 -9.72 29.58 -4.53
CA GLN A 264 -10.22 28.38 -3.85
C GLN A 264 -9.10 27.49 -3.27
N ASP A 265 -7.84 27.80 -3.58
CA ASP A 265 -6.69 26.93 -3.29
C ASP A 265 -6.29 26.95 -1.80
N ILE A 266 -6.42 28.10 -1.11
CA ILE A 266 -6.02 28.24 0.30
C ILE A 266 -6.94 27.44 1.25
N LEU A 267 -8.26 27.49 1.02
CA LEU A 267 -9.23 26.75 1.83
C LEU A 267 -9.07 25.24 1.65
N LEU A 268 -8.73 24.81 0.43
CA LEU A 268 -8.44 23.41 0.13
C LEU A 268 -7.22 22.92 0.91
N ILE A 269 -6.11 23.67 0.87
CA ILE A 269 -4.87 23.31 1.58
C ILE A 269 -5.12 23.20 3.09
N LEU A 270 -5.85 24.15 3.67
CA LEU A 270 -6.21 24.09 5.09
C LEU A 270 -7.08 22.87 5.40
N GLY A 271 -8.06 22.55 4.53
CA GLY A 271 -8.89 21.36 4.67
C GLY A 271 -8.08 20.07 4.64
N ILE A 272 -7.11 19.96 3.72
CA ILE A 272 -6.21 18.80 3.62
C ILE A 272 -5.39 18.67 4.91
N ILE A 273 -4.78 19.75 5.41
CA ILE A 273 -3.97 19.71 6.63
C ILE A 273 -4.81 19.24 7.83
N VAL A 274 -6.01 19.82 8.01
CA VAL A 274 -6.89 19.46 9.13
C VAL A 274 -7.33 17.99 9.03
N TRP A 275 -7.70 17.52 7.84
CA TRP A 275 -8.08 16.13 7.63
C TRP A 275 -6.93 15.17 7.90
N THR A 276 -5.74 15.45 7.37
CA THR A 276 -4.56 14.60 7.55
C THR A 276 -4.21 14.44 9.03
N VAL A 277 -4.25 15.52 9.82
CA VAL A 277 -3.95 15.46 11.25
C VAL A 277 -5.06 14.73 12.00
N ALA A 278 -6.33 15.08 11.77
CA ALA A 278 -7.45 14.53 12.52
C ALA A 278 -7.69 13.05 12.22
N VAL A 279 -7.74 12.67 10.94
CA VAL A 279 -7.96 11.30 10.50
C VAL A 279 -6.71 10.46 10.73
N GLY A 280 -5.52 11.00 10.46
CA GLY A 280 -4.26 10.29 10.74
C GLY A 280 -4.14 9.91 12.22
N TYR A 281 -4.41 10.84 13.13
CA TYR A 281 -4.43 10.57 14.57
C TYR A 281 -5.54 9.58 14.99
N ALA A 282 -6.72 9.66 14.37
CA ALA A 282 -7.79 8.70 14.66
C ALA A 282 -7.41 7.26 14.23
N LEU A 283 -6.71 7.12 13.11
CA LEU A 283 -6.27 5.83 12.59
C LEU A 283 -5.20 5.16 13.43
N THR A 284 -4.36 5.91 14.16
CA THR A 284 -3.33 5.31 15.03
C THR A 284 -3.91 4.49 16.18
N PHE A 285 -5.19 4.68 16.52
CA PHE A 285 -5.89 3.90 17.55
C PHE A 285 -6.45 2.56 17.05
N ILE A 286 -6.35 2.29 15.75
CA ILE A 286 -6.82 1.02 15.18
C ILE A 286 -5.63 0.04 15.24
N ASP A 287 -5.73 -0.98 16.10
CA ASP A 287 -4.85 -2.15 16.05
C ASP A 287 -5.48 -3.24 15.20
N VAL A 288 -4.70 -3.74 14.25
CA VAL A 288 -5.12 -4.80 13.33
C VAL A 288 -4.05 -5.87 13.33
N GLU A 289 -4.38 -6.99 13.97
CA GLU A 289 -3.57 -8.19 13.95
C GLU A 289 -3.45 -8.71 12.50
N GLY A 290 -2.23 -8.97 12.03
CA GLY A 290 -1.96 -9.62 10.73
C GLY A 290 -2.05 -8.75 9.47
N GLY A 291 -2.14 -7.42 9.57
CA GLY A 291 -2.00 -6.51 8.43
C GLY A 291 -0.53 -6.30 7.99
N ILE A 292 -0.31 -5.71 6.80
CA ILE A 292 1.04 -5.48 6.23
C ILE A 292 2.01 -4.76 7.18
N PHE A 293 1.49 -3.92 8.08
CA PHE A 293 2.29 -3.17 9.06
C PHE A 293 2.00 -3.60 10.51
N ALA A 294 1.41 -4.78 10.73
CA ALA A 294 1.02 -5.25 12.08
C ALA A 294 2.22 -5.34 13.03
N ASN A 295 3.38 -5.62 12.45
CA ASN A 295 4.63 -5.85 13.15
C ASN A 295 5.36 -4.54 13.47
N ASN A 296 5.40 -3.57 12.56
CA ASN A 296 6.16 -2.32 12.77
C ASN A 296 5.28 -1.10 13.13
N VAL A 297 5.15 -0.81 14.42
CA VAL A 297 4.32 0.30 14.96
C VAL A 297 4.70 1.68 14.42
N ARG A 298 6.01 1.95 14.31
CA ARG A 298 6.49 3.25 13.82
C ARG A 298 6.09 3.42 12.36
N LEU A 299 6.28 2.38 11.55
CA LEU A 299 5.93 2.38 10.14
C LEU A 299 4.42 2.44 9.94
N LYS A 300 3.64 1.68 10.72
CA LYS A 300 2.18 1.75 10.79
C LYS A 300 1.70 3.19 11.02
N ASN A 301 2.26 3.88 12.01
CA ASN A 301 1.88 5.25 12.32
C ASN A 301 2.21 6.22 11.17
N ILE A 302 3.41 6.11 10.57
CA ILE A 302 3.78 6.90 9.40
C ILE A 302 2.78 6.68 8.25
N VAL A 303 2.46 5.41 7.97
CA VAL A 303 1.53 5.04 6.90
C VAL A 303 0.11 5.53 7.19
N CYS A 304 -0.37 5.54 8.44
CA CYS A 304 -1.68 6.10 8.79
C CYS A 304 -1.80 7.57 8.41
N TYR A 305 -0.77 8.38 8.67
CA TYR A 305 -0.77 9.80 8.27
C TYR A 305 -0.63 9.98 6.75
N LEU A 306 0.20 9.16 6.09
CA LEU A 306 0.31 9.19 4.63
C LEU A 306 -1.00 8.81 3.95
N ASP A 307 -1.67 7.77 4.44
CA ASP A 307 -2.97 7.31 3.94
C ASP A 307 -4.06 8.35 4.18
N ALA A 308 -4.10 8.97 5.38
CA ALA A 308 -4.99 10.08 5.66
C ALA A 308 -4.77 11.26 4.70
N CYS A 309 -3.52 11.60 4.40
CA CYS A 309 -3.19 12.65 3.44
C CYS A 309 -3.59 12.29 2.00
N ALA A 310 -3.29 11.07 1.56
CA ALA A 310 -3.68 10.57 0.25
C ALA A 310 -5.21 10.57 0.09
N SER A 311 -5.96 10.15 1.12
CA SER A 311 -7.42 10.17 1.12
C SER A 311 -8.00 11.59 1.00
N ALA A 312 -7.43 12.58 1.71
CA ALA A 312 -7.85 13.98 1.61
C ALA A 312 -7.63 14.54 0.19
N LEU A 313 -6.45 14.29 -0.38
CA LEU A 313 -6.12 14.68 -1.75
C LEU A 313 -6.99 13.94 -2.78
N GLY A 314 -7.34 12.67 -2.52
CA GLY A 314 -8.29 11.89 -3.28
C GLY A 314 -9.69 12.51 -3.29
N ILE A 315 -10.18 12.95 -2.13
CA ILE A 315 -11.46 13.68 -2.02
C ILE A 315 -11.41 14.98 -2.84
N ALA A 316 -10.34 15.76 -2.70
CA ALA A 316 -10.13 16.98 -3.46
C ALA A 316 -10.15 16.70 -4.98
N ASN A 317 -9.45 15.65 -5.41
CA ASN A 317 -9.45 15.17 -6.78
C ASN A 317 -10.86 14.80 -7.27
N GLY A 318 -11.60 14.02 -6.48
CA GLY A 318 -13.00 13.63 -6.74
C GLY A 318 -13.94 14.82 -6.92
N VAL A 319 -13.79 15.86 -6.10
CA VAL A 319 -14.58 17.10 -6.26
C VAL A 319 -14.21 17.82 -7.56
N PHE A 320 -12.91 17.89 -7.89
CA PHE A 320 -12.46 18.53 -9.11
C PHE A 320 -12.91 17.80 -10.38
N ILE A 321 -12.83 16.46 -10.41
CA ILE A 321 -13.31 15.67 -11.55
C ILE A 321 -14.83 15.77 -11.70
N LEU A 322 -15.60 15.72 -10.61
CA LEU A 322 -17.06 15.92 -10.62
C LEU A 322 -17.42 17.25 -11.25
N LEU A 323 -16.72 18.30 -10.85
CA LEU A 323 -16.92 19.65 -11.37
C LEU A 323 -16.19 19.93 -12.70
N ARG A 324 -15.48 18.94 -13.27
CA ARG A 324 -14.78 19.01 -14.57
C ARG A 324 -13.64 20.02 -14.60
N TYR A 325 -12.92 20.17 -13.49
CA TYR A 325 -11.74 21.03 -13.37
C TYR A 325 -10.46 20.30 -13.74
N ARG A 326 -9.64 20.95 -14.56
CA ARG A 326 -8.31 20.42 -14.96
C ARG A 326 -7.34 20.29 -13.80
N GLU A 327 -7.48 21.11 -12.77
CA GLU A 327 -6.62 21.09 -11.58
C GLU A 327 -6.69 19.74 -10.83
N GLN A 328 -7.67 18.88 -11.13
CA GLN A 328 -7.72 17.48 -10.69
C GLN A 328 -6.41 16.73 -10.96
N TRP A 329 -5.77 16.94 -12.11
CA TRP A 329 -4.49 16.30 -12.43
C TRP A 329 -3.36 16.69 -11.46
N ILE A 330 -3.41 17.88 -10.86
CA ILE A 330 -2.40 18.31 -9.86
C ILE A 330 -2.63 17.57 -8.55
N ALA A 331 -3.89 17.46 -8.10
CA ALA A 331 -4.23 16.67 -6.92
C ALA A 331 -3.83 15.20 -7.11
N TRP A 332 -4.10 14.66 -8.30
CA TRP A 332 -3.76 13.28 -8.64
C TRP A 332 -2.25 13.00 -8.66
N TYR A 333 -1.42 13.95 -9.11
CA TYR A 333 0.04 13.85 -8.98
C TYR A 333 0.47 13.65 -7.52
N LEU A 334 -0.10 14.42 -6.60
CA LEU A 334 0.26 14.35 -5.19
C LEU A 334 -0.20 13.03 -4.56
N VAL A 335 -1.41 12.57 -4.90
CA VAL A 335 -1.91 11.24 -4.50
C VAL A 335 -0.97 10.15 -5.00
N ALA A 336 -0.68 10.12 -6.31
CA ALA A 336 0.17 9.08 -6.89
C ALA A 336 1.57 9.02 -6.25
N LEU A 337 2.16 10.17 -5.88
CA LEU A 337 3.45 10.22 -5.18
C LEU A 337 3.36 9.68 -3.76
N LEU A 338 2.34 10.08 -2.99
CA LEU A 338 2.14 9.57 -1.62
C LEU A 338 1.88 8.06 -1.63
N GLU A 339 1.04 7.58 -2.53
CA GLU A 339 0.76 6.15 -2.68
C GLU A 339 1.98 5.38 -3.16
N THR A 340 2.86 5.98 -3.97
CA THR A 340 4.14 5.35 -4.34
C THR A 340 4.98 5.11 -3.09
N VAL A 341 5.06 6.09 -2.18
CA VAL A 341 5.77 5.93 -0.91
C VAL A 341 5.13 4.83 -0.08
N ILE A 342 3.80 4.86 0.10
CA ILE A 342 3.08 3.83 0.87
C ILE A 342 3.34 2.43 0.29
N ASN A 343 3.26 2.28 -1.04
CA ASN A 343 3.47 0.98 -1.70
C ASN A 343 4.91 0.47 -1.56
N ILE A 344 5.91 1.35 -1.56
CA ILE A 344 7.31 0.97 -1.28
C ILE A 344 7.43 0.48 0.17
N LEU A 345 6.87 1.23 1.12
CA LEU A 345 6.89 0.83 2.53
C LEU A 345 6.14 -0.48 2.77
N ALA A 346 5.10 -0.76 1.97
CA ALA A 346 4.29 -1.97 2.04
C ALA A 346 4.87 -3.15 1.24
N GLY A 347 6.01 -3.01 0.56
CA GLY A 347 6.58 -4.05 -0.31
C GLY A 347 5.74 -4.37 -1.57
N GLN A 348 4.78 -3.52 -1.93
CA GLN A 348 3.83 -3.76 -3.02
C GLN A 348 4.40 -3.35 -4.38
N TRP A 349 5.43 -4.05 -4.83
CA TRP A 349 6.23 -3.71 -6.01
C TRP A 349 5.42 -3.67 -7.32
N ILE A 350 4.44 -4.58 -7.47
CA ILE A 350 3.55 -4.63 -8.65
C ILE A 350 2.78 -3.31 -8.80
N LEU A 351 2.33 -2.73 -7.69
CA LEU A 351 1.57 -1.49 -7.71
C LEU A 351 2.44 -0.26 -8.06
N LEU A 352 3.77 -0.36 -8.02
CA LEU A 352 4.63 0.72 -8.50
C LEU A 352 4.54 0.88 -10.03
N VAL A 353 4.28 -0.20 -10.75
CA VAL A 353 3.99 -0.15 -12.19
C VAL A 353 2.72 0.64 -12.45
N LEU A 354 1.69 0.45 -11.61
CA LEU A 354 0.48 1.26 -11.64
C LEU A 354 0.78 2.74 -11.41
N LYS A 355 1.58 3.08 -10.39
CA LYS A 355 1.93 4.48 -10.10
C LYS A 355 2.75 5.13 -11.21
N ALA A 356 3.66 4.39 -11.87
CA ALA A 356 4.34 4.88 -13.07
C ALA A 356 3.35 5.18 -14.21
N GLY A 357 2.35 4.32 -14.39
CA GLY A 357 1.22 4.57 -15.29
C GLY A 357 0.43 5.82 -14.91
N TYR A 358 0.12 6.01 -13.62
CA TYR A 358 -0.56 7.23 -13.15
C TYR A 358 0.24 8.48 -13.46
N LEU A 359 1.51 8.54 -13.09
CA LEU A 359 2.33 9.73 -13.29
C LEU A 359 2.42 10.11 -14.76
N THR A 360 2.61 9.13 -15.65
CA THR A 360 2.69 9.38 -17.10
C THR A 360 1.35 9.76 -17.72
N ASN A 361 0.24 9.09 -17.35
CA ASN A 361 -1.10 9.47 -17.83
C ASN A 361 -1.55 10.82 -17.27
N THR A 362 -1.18 11.14 -16.02
CA THR A 362 -1.50 12.44 -15.40
C THR A 362 -0.88 13.58 -16.17
N THR A 363 0.38 13.43 -16.60
CA THR A 363 1.03 14.40 -17.52
C THR A 363 0.22 14.55 -18.79
N TYR A 364 -0.10 13.42 -19.42
CA TYR A 364 -0.82 13.36 -20.68
C TYR A 364 -2.20 14.03 -20.60
N GLY A 365 -2.99 13.69 -19.59
CA GLY A 365 -4.30 14.24 -19.29
C GLY A 365 -4.25 15.73 -19.03
N TYR A 366 -3.31 16.19 -18.22
CA TYR A 366 -3.14 17.63 -17.95
C TYR A 366 -2.83 18.43 -19.21
N ILE A 367 -1.90 17.95 -20.05
CA ILE A 367 -1.56 18.59 -21.33
C ILE A 367 -2.79 18.63 -22.23
N LYS A 368 -3.52 17.52 -22.32
CA LYS A 368 -4.66 17.38 -23.21
C LYS A 368 -5.84 18.26 -22.82
N TRP A 369 -6.22 18.24 -21.54
CA TRP A 369 -7.27 19.12 -21.03
C TRP A 369 -6.87 20.59 -21.17
N THR A 370 -5.59 20.92 -20.98
CA THR A 370 -5.09 22.29 -21.25
C THR A 370 -5.27 22.70 -22.70
N LYS A 371 -4.91 21.82 -23.66
CA LYS A 371 -5.10 22.08 -25.10
C LYS A 371 -6.58 22.24 -25.46
N TYR A 372 -7.43 21.37 -24.91
CA TYR A 372 -8.88 21.45 -25.10
C TYR A 372 -9.44 22.79 -24.61
N ILE A 373 -9.09 23.22 -23.39
CA ILE A 373 -9.56 24.49 -22.82
C ILE A 373 -9.11 25.68 -23.67
N LYS A 374 -7.85 25.68 -24.13
CA LYS A 374 -7.32 26.76 -24.99
C LYS A 374 -8.10 26.88 -26.30
N LYS A 375 -8.37 25.76 -26.99
CA LYS A 375 -9.13 25.73 -28.25
C LYS A 375 -10.53 26.34 -28.07
N HIS A 376 -11.24 25.96 -27.01
CA HIS A 376 -12.63 26.40 -26.78
C HIS A 376 -12.74 27.78 -26.12
N GLN A 377 -11.64 28.36 -25.64
CA GLN A 377 -11.59 29.76 -25.21
C GLN A 377 -11.43 30.71 -26.40
N THR A 378 -10.67 30.32 -27.43
CA THR A 378 -10.53 31.09 -28.67
C THR A 378 -11.79 31.09 -29.54
N ASP A 379 -12.63 30.07 -29.43
CA ASP A 379 -13.89 29.94 -30.18
C ASP A 379 -15.10 30.64 -29.52
N LYS A 380 -14.92 31.27 -28.34
CA LYS A 380 -15.98 32.12 -27.77
C LYS A 380 -16.03 33.41 -28.60
N PRO A 381 -17.21 33.79 -29.16
CA PRO A 381 -17.33 35.08 -29.80
C PRO A 381 -16.95 36.15 -28.78
N VAL A 382 -16.04 37.04 -29.18
CA VAL A 382 -15.80 38.29 -28.46
C VAL A 382 -17.18 38.88 -28.24
N LYS A 383 -17.65 38.97 -26.99
CA LYS A 383 -18.84 39.76 -26.70
C LYS A 383 -18.53 41.13 -27.27
N ALA A 384 -19.24 41.52 -28.32
CA ALA A 384 -19.27 42.91 -28.74
C ALA A 384 -19.63 43.69 -27.48
N THR A 385 -18.67 44.47 -26.98
CA THR A 385 -18.95 45.53 -26.03
C THR A 385 -19.91 46.46 -26.76
N GLU A 386 -21.20 46.32 -26.48
CA GLU A 386 -22.17 47.35 -26.80
C GLU A 386 -21.93 48.51 -25.83
N ASN A 387 -21.31 49.55 -26.41
CA ASN A 387 -21.18 50.95 -25.98
C ASN A 387 -20.31 51.27 -24.77
#